data_AF-A0A8J4PQ87-F1
#
_entry.id   AF-A0A8J4PQ87-F1
#
_cell.length_a   1.000
_cell.length_b   1.000
_cell.length_c   1.000
_cell.angle_alpha   90.00
_cell.angle_beta   90.00
_cell.angle_gamma   90.00
#
_symmetry.space_group_name_H-M   'P 1'
#
loop_
_entity.id
_entity.type
_entity.pdbx_description
1 polymer ?
#
loop_
_entity_poly.entity_id
_entity_poly.type
_entity_poly.pdbx_seq_one_letter_code
_entity_poly.pdbx_strand_id
1 'polypeptide(L)'
;MKSLIVFLTLWFLVTTGSNALQCPGDGCSKHGKCDVNLGICQCDSGWTGGDCASRPITTLGYTFQKNLPLVNMTITDVQDSYQSMVISEMSYSGLVAIEEYNSDGEIAKVVTPPTWSMGPVNDTTLFSRVNYSAPLAGGGNVIVTIYQTKANSNTTFLGQVLTLTPNQQYFTVLVEGYKFVSPDNHLTFVFEMGMSLPENSTRVCILRSQDNFSDSVVNYRLHLNDVMMNGRFIERALLDGQGVDTSSEFGRFQQRNTDAATQILLDIPAFNQSAVFAQDFLPTLNAESQANIKSCISLNRPNNNPTTPPSTSTPSSPTSTATPSSNPIPPEPSPTIQPSVASSIDFNLNLIISFILLGCLFSLFF
;
A
#
# COMPACT_ATOMS: atom_id res chain seq x y z
N MET A 1 36.30 -48.20 -59.24
CA MET A 1 36.17 -46.80 -58.79
C MET A 1 35.35 -46.82 -57.51
N LYS A 2 35.99 -46.50 -56.38
CA LYS A 2 35.43 -46.47 -55.03
C LYS A 2 34.63 -45.18 -54.85
N SER A 3 33.41 -45.23 -54.33
CA SER A 3 32.73 -44.04 -53.80
C SER A 3 32.27 -44.34 -52.38
N LEU A 4 32.90 -43.63 -51.45
CA LEU A 4 32.81 -43.77 -50.01
C LEU A 4 31.71 -42.80 -49.53
N ILE A 5 30.61 -43.33 -48.99
CA ILE A 5 29.54 -42.54 -48.38
C ILE A 5 30.03 -42.08 -47.01
N VAL A 6 30.26 -40.77 -46.87
CA VAL A 6 30.60 -40.12 -45.60
C VAL A 6 29.32 -39.85 -44.83
N PHE A 7 29.09 -40.59 -43.75
CA PHE A 7 28.08 -40.26 -42.74
C PHE A 7 28.62 -39.09 -41.90
N LEU A 8 28.09 -37.89 -42.11
CA LEU A 8 28.33 -36.74 -41.25
C LEU A 8 27.27 -36.76 -40.14
N THR A 9 27.62 -37.30 -38.97
CA THR A 9 26.77 -37.22 -37.77
C THR A 9 26.88 -35.81 -37.18
N LEU A 10 25.84 -35.01 -37.41
CA LEU A 10 25.67 -33.69 -36.81
C LEU A 10 25.34 -33.87 -35.32
N TRP A 11 26.33 -33.70 -34.44
CA TRP A 11 26.10 -33.58 -33.00
C TRP A 11 25.43 -32.23 -32.74
N PHE A 12 24.13 -32.24 -32.49
CA PHE A 12 23.45 -31.11 -31.86
C PHE A 12 23.95 -31.03 -30.41
N LEU A 13 24.86 -30.08 -30.14
CA LEU A 13 25.04 -29.54 -28.81
C LEU A 13 23.73 -28.83 -28.45
N VAL A 14 22.89 -29.51 -27.66
CA VAL A 14 21.85 -28.84 -26.88
C VAL A 14 22.60 -28.01 -25.85
N THR A 15 22.89 -26.75 -26.19
CA THR A 15 23.25 -25.75 -25.19
C THR A 15 21.99 -25.55 -24.35
N THR A 16 21.94 -26.18 -23.18
CA THR A 16 21.05 -25.75 -22.10
C THR A 16 21.51 -24.35 -21.69
N GLY A 17 21.08 -23.33 -22.42
CA GLY A 17 21.15 -21.97 -21.92
C GLY A 17 20.25 -21.94 -20.70
N SER A 18 20.86 -21.97 -19.51
CA SER A 18 20.15 -21.58 -18.31
C SER A 18 19.72 -20.14 -18.54
N ASN A 19 18.42 -19.94 -18.74
CA ASN A 19 17.83 -18.61 -18.77
C ASN A 19 17.96 -18.04 -17.35
N ALA A 20 19.12 -17.46 -17.04
CA ALA A 20 19.30 -16.69 -15.82
C ALA A 20 18.29 -15.54 -15.85
N LEU A 21 17.47 -15.42 -14.81
CA LEU A 21 16.53 -14.32 -14.71
C LEU A 21 17.34 -13.01 -14.60
N GLN A 22 16.99 -12.03 -15.41
CA GLN A 22 17.65 -10.73 -15.39
C GLN A 22 17.13 -9.93 -14.19
N CYS A 23 18.04 -9.47 -13.33
CA CYS A 23 17.67 -8.61 -12.21
C CYS A 23 17.28 -7.20 -12.69
N PRO A 24 16.35 -6.54 -11.98
CA PRO A 24 15.89 -5.21 -12.35
C PRO A 24 16.97 -4.13 -12.18
N GLY A 25 16.75 -2.94 -12.76
CA GLY A 25 17.58 -1.75 -12.57
C GLY A 25 19.03 -1.89 -13.02
N ASP A 26 19.30 -2.45 -14.21
CA ASP A 26 20.66 -2.68 -14.73
C ASP A 26 21.59 -3.44 -13.74
N GLY A 27 21.02 -4.43 -13.03
CA GLY A 27 21.74 -5.21 -12.02
C GLY A 27 21.68 -4.57 -10.63
N CYS A 28 20.45 -4.39 -10.12
CA CYS A 28 20.18 -3.89 -8.78
C CYS A 28 20.68 -2.46 -8.55
N SER A 29 20.55 -1.62 -9.58
CA SER A 29 20.90 -0.19 -9.60
C SER A 29 22.31 0.11 -9.10
N LYS A 30 23.22 -0.87 -9.18
CA LYS A 30 24.59 -0.82 -8.64
C LYS A 30 24.67 -0.63 -7.11
N HIS A 31 23.58 -0.92 -6.42
CA HIS A 31 23.39 -0.76 -4.99
C HIS A 31 22.90 -2.05 -4.32
N GLY A 32 23.18 -3.19 -4.97
CA GLY A 32 22.85 -4.50 -4.46
C GLY A 32 23.51 -5.61 -5.26
N LYS A 33 23.29 -6.84 -4.80
CA LYS A 33 23.73 -8.07 -5.45
C LYS A 33 22.54 -8.77 -6.09
N CYS A 34 22.69 -9.13 -7.36
CA CYS A 34 21.69 -9.86 -8.12
C CYS A 34 21.77 -11.37 -7.81
N ASP A 35 20.68 -11.95 -7.32
CA ASP A 35 20.47 -13.40 -7.33
C ASP A 35 19.86 -13.80 -8.67
N VAL A 36 20.72 -14.20 -9.61
CA VAL A 36 20.33 -14.58 -10.99
C VAL A 36 19.45 -15.82 -11.07
N ASN A 37 19.36 -16.62 -10.00
CA ASN A 37 18.47 -17.79 -9.97
C ASN A 37 17.02 -17.40 -9.68
N LEU A 38 16.83 -16.31 -8.92
CA LEU A 38 15.52 -15.82 -8.51
C LEU A 38 15.10 -14.54 -9.24
N GLY A 39 16.03 -13.84 -9.90
CA GLY A 39 15.80 -12.51 -10.48
C GLY A 39 15.65 -11.39 -9.44
N ILE A 40 16.09 -11.63 -8.20
CA ILE A 40 15.85 -10.77 -7.04
C ILE A 40 17.13 -10.03 -6.64
N CYS A 41 16.99 -8.76 -6.25
CA CYS A 41 18.10 -7.98 -5.71
C CYS A 41 18.20 -8.06 -4.19
N GLN A 42 19.41 -8.28 -3.69
CA GLN A 42 19.79 -8.11 -2.29
C GLN A 42 20.48 -6.77 -2.13
N CYS A 43 19.80 -5.78 -1.56
CA CYS A 43 20.34 -4.42 -1.48
C CYS A 43 21.49 -4.30 -0.47
N ASP A 44 22.46 -3.46 -0.82
CA ASP A 44 23.54 -3.06 0.08
C ASP A 44 22.98 -2.23 1.24
N SER A 45 23.77 -2.13 2.32
CA SER A 45 23.37 -1.33 3.49
C SER A 45 23.04 0.11 3.11
N GLY A 46 21.87 0.59 3.54
CA GLY A 46 21.37 1.93 3.23
C GLY A 46 20.51 2.01 1.96
N TRP A 47 20.33 0.91 1.24
CA TRP A 47 19.51 0.80 0.04
C TRP A 47 18.32 -0.14 0.22
N THR A 48 17.25 0.12 -0.51
CA THR A 48 15.98 -0.63 -0.45
C THR A 48 15.23 -0.55 -1.78
N GLY A 49 14.11 -1.25 -1.88
CA GLY A 49 13.30 -1.41 -3.09
C GLY A 49 13.67 -2.65 -3.90
N GLY A 50 12.84 -3.01 -4.87
CA GLY A 50 13.06 -4.20 -5.69
C GLY A 50 14.33 -4.14 -6.54
N ASP A 51 14.70 -2.96 -7.02
CA ASP A 51 15.90 -2.71 -7.83
C ASP A 51 17.05 -2.08 -7.04
N CYS A 52 16.90 -1.92 -5.73
CA CYS A 52 17.85 -1.20 -4.87
C CYS A 52 18.15 0.25 -5.29
N ALA A 53 17.26 0.91 -6.05
CA ALA A 53 17.43 2.32 -6.43
C ALA A 53 17.04 3.32 -5.33
N SER A 54 16.47 2.84 -4.22
CA SER A 54 15.83 3.68 -3.21
C SER A 54 16.55 3.65 -1.88
N ARG A 55 16.30 4.66 -1.04
CA ARG A 55 16.79 4.71 0.34
C ARG A 55 15.65 4.69 1.36
N PRO A 56 15.83 4.03 2.52
CA PRO A 56 14.80 4.04 3.56
C PRO A 56 14.66 5.43 4.17
N ILE A 57 13.44 5.81 4.52
CA ILE A 57 13.18 7.01 5.31
C ILE A 57 13.54 6.72 6.78
N THR A 58 14.30 7.61 7.41
CA THR A 58 14.78 7.44 8.79
C THR A 58 13.84 8.01 9.85
N THR A 59 13.00 8.99 9.49
CA THR A 59 12.08 9.62 10.44
C THR A 59 10.70 9.79 9.82
N LEU A 60 9.78 8.96 10.29
CA LEU A 60 8.40 8.88 9.83
C LEU A 60 7.46 8.97 11.05
N GLY A 61 6.58 9.96 11.03
CA GLY A 61 5.37 9.95 11.86
C GLY A 61 4.26 9.23 11.11
N TYR A 62 3.39 8.54 11.83
CA TYR A 62 2.22 7.90 11.25
C TYR A 62 1.01 8.00 12.16
N THR A 63 -0.18 7.87 11.58
CA THR A 63 -1.44 7.80 12.31
C THR A 63 -2.43 6.95 11.53
N PHE A 64 -3.06 6.00 12.23
CA PHE A 64 -4.16 5.20 11.70
C PHE A 64 -5.43 6.05 11.61
N GLN A 65 -6.08 6.09 10.45
CA GLN A 65 -7.33 6.83 10.29
C GLN A 65 -8.47 6.14 11.04
N LYS A 66 -9.33 6.88 11.72
CA LYS A 66 -10.37 6.27 12.56
C LYS A 66 -11.48 5.55 11.77
N ASN A 67 -11.86 6.10 10.63
CA ASN A 67 -13.09 5.69 9.92
C ASN A 67 -12.81 4.88 8.64
N LEU A 68 -11.53 4.72 8.29
CA LEU A 68 -11.07 4.06 7.07
C LEU A 68 -9.78 3.30 7.39
N PRO A 69 -9.53 2.14 6.76
CA PRO A 69 -8.30 1.38 6.92
C PRO A 69 -7.16 2.02 6.11
N LEU A 70 -6.83 3.26 6.46
CA LEU A 70 -5.79 4.09 5.88
C LEU A 70 -4.76 4.48 6.94
N VAL A 71 -3.51 4.57 6.53
CA VAL A 71 -2.42 5.11 7.34
C VAL A 71 -2.03 6.46 6.76
N ASN A 72 -2.11 7.51 7.56
CA ASN A 72 -1.50 8.79 7.25
C ASN A 72 -0.06 8.79 7.73
N MET A 73 0.82 9.38 6.95
CA MET A 73 2.24 9.49 7.22
C MET A 73 2.71 10.94 7.08
N THR A 74 3.64 11.30 7.94
CA THR A 74 4.33 12.59 7.92
C THR A 74 5.83 12.34 7.92
N ILE A 75 6.50 12.74 6.85
CA ILE A 75 7.95 12.65 6.75
C ILE A 75 8.52 13.92 7.39
N THR A 76 9.45 13.78 8.35
CA THR A 76 9.88 14.95 9.17
C THR A 76 11.38 15.17 9.23
N ASP A 77 12.19 14.15 8.89
CA ASP A 77 13.64 14.29 8.82
C ASP A 77 14.22 13.26 7.84
N VAL A 78 14.72 13.74 6.70
CA VAL A 78 15.55 12.95 5.80
C VAL A 78 16.99 13.21 6.19
N GLN A 79 17.55 12.38 7.06
CA GLN A 79 19.00 12.39 7.30
C GLN A 79 19.68 11.66 6.16
N ASP A 80 20.06 12.42 5.14
CA ASP A 80 21.07 12.00 4.21
C ASP A 80 22.40 12.70 4.52
N SER A 81 23.52 11.99 4.35
CA SER A 81 24.88 12.52 4.43
C SER A 81 25.18 13.62 3.39
N TYR A 82 24.21 13.95 2.52
CA TYR A 82 24.34 14.93 1.45
C TYR A 82 23.42 16.16 1.56
N GLN A 83 22.36 16.15 2.38
CA GLN A 83 21.57 17.33 2.78
C GLN A 83 20.40 16.93 3.69
N SER A 84 20.09 17.75 4.68
CA SER A 84 18.84 17.68 5.46
C SER A 84 17.74 18.43 4.73
N MET A 85 16.81 17.69 4.11
CA MET A 85 15.61 18.29 3.53
C MET A 85 14.40 17.94 4.41
N VAL A 86 13.85 18.94 5.10
CA VAL A 86 12.58 18.80 5.81
C VAL A 86 11.48 18.91 4.78
N ILE A 87 10.97 17.77 4.31
CA ILE A 87 9.79 17.72 3.43
C ILE A 87 8.62 17.30 4.30
N SER A 88 7.79 18.26 4.75
CA SER A 88 6.53 17.91 5.42
C SER A 88 5.55 17.42 4.36
N GLU A 89 5.71 16.17 3.95
CA GLU A 89 4.83 15.49 3.02
C GLU A 89 3.77 14.74 3.79
N MET A 90 2.52 14.98 3.43
CA MET A 90 1.42 14.12 3.85
C MET A 90 1.28 13.02 2.82
N SER A 91 1.58 11.80 3.24
CA SER A 91 1.42 10.61 2.43
C SER A 91 0.39 9.70 3.08
N TYR A 92 -0.33 8.91 2.29
CA TYR A 92 -1.26 7.94 2.82
C TYR A 92 -1.34 6.70 1.95
N SER A 93 -1.73 5.59 2.56
CA SER A 93 -1.99 4.34 1.86
C SER A 93 -3.00 3.46 2.59
N GLY A 94 -3.74 2.66 1.83
CA GLY A 94 -4.61 1.61 2.35
C GLY A 94 -5.83 1.33 1.48
N LEU A 95 -6.82 0.64 2.04
CA LEU A 95 -8.00 0.16 1.30
C LEU A 95 -9.11 1.23 1.31
N VAL A 96 -9.57 1.65 0.13
CA VAL A 96 -10.59 2.71 0.00
C VAL A 96 -11.94 2.21 -0.50
N ALA A 97 -11.98 1.11 -1.24
CA ALA A 97 -13.22 0.54 -1.74
C ALA A 97 -13.13 -0.98 -1.98
N ILE A 98 -14.28 -1.62 -2.01
CA ILE A 98 -14.50 -3.01 -2.40
C ILE A 98 -15.70 -3.03 -3.34
N GLU A 99 -15.56 -3.67 -4.49
CA GLU A 99 -16.58 -3.73 -5.53
C GLU A 99 -16.66 -5.16 -6.06
N GLU A 100 -17.86 -5.61 -6.43
CA GLU A 100 -18.06 -6.90 -7.10
C GLU A 100 -18.29 -6.63 -8.59
N TYR A 101 -17.49 -7.25 -9.44
CA TYR A 101 -17.56 -7.16 -10.88
C TYR A 101 -18.03 -8.47 -11.49
N ASN A 102 -18.83 -8.37 -12.56
CA ASN A 102 -19.23 -9.52 -13.36
C ASN A 102 -18.16 -9.89 -14.40
N SER A 103 -18.39 -10.98 -15.12
CA SER A 103 -17.52 -11.46 -16.21
C SER A 103 -17.39 -10.47 -17.37
N ASP A 104 -18.32 -9.53 -17.50
CA ASP A 104 -18.33 -8.49 -18.53
C ASP A 104 -17.57 -7.22 -18.11
N GLY A 105 -17.04 -7.18 -16.87
CA GLY A 105 -16.31 -6.04 -16.33
C GLY A 105 -17.20 -4.91 -15.82
N GLU A 106 -18.49 -5.16 -15.61
CA GLU A 106 -19.43 -4.21 -15.02
C GLU A 106 -19.58 -4.43 -13.51
N ILE A 107 -19.79 -3.34 -12.76
CA ILE A 107 -20.05 -3.41 -11.31
C ILE A 107 -21.40 -4.12 -11.09
N ALA A 108 -21.34 -5.38 -10.66
CA ALA A 108 -22.50 -6.14 -10.21
C ALA A 108 -23.01 -5.61 -8.86
N LYS A 109 -22.09 -5.16 -8.00
CA LYS A 109 -22.44 -4.63 -6.68
C LYS A 109 -21.37 -3.74 -6.07
N VAL A 110 -21.79 -2.62 -5.48
CA VAL A 110 -20.91 -1.83 -4.60
C VAL A 110 -20.89 -2.49 -3.22
N VAL A 111 -19.73 -3.01 -2.82
CA VAL A 111 -19.54 -3.80 -1.59
C VAL A 111 -18.99 -2.96 -0.44
N THR A 112 -18.34 -1.84 -0.77
CA THR A 112 -17.66 -0.91 0.14
C THR A 112 -18.52 -0.59 1.37
N PRO A 113 -17.99 -0.85 2.58
CA PRO A 113 -18.72 -0.54 3.80
C PRO A 113 -18.93 0.98 3.99
N PRO A 114 -20.10 1.41 4.49
CA PRO A 114 -20.35 2.83 4.75
C PRO A 114 -19.54 3.36 5.95
N THR A 115 -19.17 2.49 6.89
CA THR A 115 -18.41 2.82 8.09
C THR A 115 -17.53 1.67 8.51
N TRP A 116 -16.29 1.96 8.92
CA TRP A 116 -15.38 1.00 9.53
C TRP A 116 -15.33 1.17 11.05
N SER A 117 -15.21 0.04 11.75
CA SER A 117 -14.94 0.01 13.19
C SER A 117 -13.47 -0.24 13.43
N MET A 118 -12.77 0.77 13.95
CA MET A 118 -11.36 0.67 14.36
C MET A 118 -11.25 0.07 15.77
N GLY A 119 -10.48 -1.01 15.91
CA GLY A 119 -10.11 -1.60 17.19
C GLY A 119 -9.00 -0.83 17.92
N PRO A 120 -8.59 -1.30 19.12
CA PRO A 120 -7.49 -0.70 19.85
C PRO A 120 -6.17 -0.87 19.09
N VAL A 121 -5.30 0.13 19.18
CA VAL A 121 -3.94 0.06 18.65
C VAL A 121 -3.08 -0.73 19.64
N ASN A 122 -2.52 -1.84 19.16
CA ASN A 122 -1.50 -2.60 19.89
C ASN A 122 -0.12 -2.06 19.49
N ASP A 123 0.58 -1.44 20.43
CA ASP A 123 1.88 -0.84 20.18
C ASP A 123 3.02 -1.57 20.88
N THR A 124 4.04 -1.94 20.10
CA THR A 124 5.23 -2.65 20.57
C THR A 124 6.50 -1.96 20.07
N THR A 125 7.66 -2.48 20.44
CA THR A 125 8.95 -2.02 19.92
C THR A 125 9.18 -2.41 18.46
N LEU A 126 8.52 -3.45 17.96
CA LEU A 126 8.70 -3.95 16.60
C LEU A 126 7.65 -3.40 15.62
N PHE A 127 6.43 -3.14 16.09
CA PHE A 127 5.33 -2.67 15.28
C PHE A 127 4.24 -1.97 16.10
N SER A 128 3.43 -1.15 15.43
CA SER A 128 2.05 -0.87 15.86
C SER A 128 1.08 -1.64 14.97
N ARG A 129 0.03 -2.21 15.56
CA ARG A 129 -1.00 -2.98 14.86
C ARG A 129 -2.39 -2.47 15.20
N VAL A 130 -3.26 -2.39 14.21
CA VAL A 130 -4.68 -2.10 14.39
C VAL A 130 -5.54 -2.99 13.48
N ASN A 131 -6.73 -3.33 13.95
CA ASN A 131 -7.73 -4.06 13.18
C ASN A 131 -8.90 -3.13 12.86
N TYR A 132 -9.33 -3.14 11.61
CA TYR A 132 -10.58 -2.55 11.15
C TYR A 132 -11.55 -3.67 10.80
N SER A 133 -12.81 -3.53 11.19
CA SER A 133 -13.86 -4.45 10.78
C SER A 133 -15.08 -3.71 10.26
N ALA A 134 -15.75 -4.33 9.29
CA ALA A 134 -17.01 -3.82 8.78
C ALA A 134 -17.87 -4.93 8.16
N PRO A 135 -19.22 -4.84 8.25
CA PRO A 135 -20.10 -5.71 7.50
C PRO A 135 -20.08 -5.35 6.01
N LEU A 136 -20.19 -6.35 5.15
CA LEU A 136 -20.24 -6.15 3.69
C LEU A 136 -21.67 -6.04 3.17
N ALA A 137 -21.88 -5.18 2.18
CA ALA A 137 -23.14 -5.11 1.45
C ALA A 137 -23.33 -6.39 0.62
N GLY A 138 -24.00 -7.39 1.18
CA GLY A 138 -24.06 -8.77 0.65
C GLY A 138 -24.01 -9.87 1.69
N GLY A 139 -23.78 -9.48 2.94
CA GLY A 139 -23.54 -10.44 4.01
C GLY A 139 -22.06 -10.74 4.14
N GLY A 140 -21.70 -11.30 5.28
CA GLY A 140 -20.30 -11.48 5.65
C GLY A 140 -19.67 -10.23 6.25
N ASN A 141 -18.40 -10.36 6.58
CA ASN A 141 -17.59 -9.32 7.20
C ASN A 141 -16.23 -9.23 6.50
N VAL A 142 -15.67 -8.04 6.51
CA VAL A 142 -14.26 -7.80 6.15
C VAL A 142 -13.51 -7.35 7.39
N ILE A 143 -12.31 -7.89 7.56
CA ILE A 143 -11.35 -7.49 8.58
C ILE A 143 -10.06 -7.09 7.88
N VAL A 144 -9.62 -5.86 8.10
CA VAL A 144 -8.33 -5.36 7.62
C VAL A 144 -7.41 -5.15 8.82
N THR A 145 -6.31 -5.89 8.87
CA THR A 145 -5.27 -5.71 9.86
C THR A 145 -4.12 -4.92 9.25
N ILE A 146 -3.73 -3.82 9.88
CA ILE A 146 -2.61 -2.99 9.43
C ILE A 146 -1.50 -3.08 10.46
N TYR A 147 -0.29 -3.39 9.98
CA TYR A 147 0.94 -3.34 10.76
C TYR A 147 1.80 -2.18 10.25
N GLN A 148 2.13 -1.25 11.13
CA GLN A 148 3.20 -0.28 10.89
C GLN A 148 4.46 -0.80 11.57
N THR A 149 5.48 -1.17 10.80
CA THR A 149 6.73 -1.71 11.34
C THR A 149 7.64 -0.58 11.85
N LYS A 150 8.29 -0.85 12.99
CA LYS A 150 9.26 0.05 13.64
C LYS A 150 10.68 -0.51 13.60
N ALA A 151 10.82 -1.81 13.41
CA ALA A 151 12.09 -2.52 13.30
C ALA A 151 12.00 -3.61 12.22
N ASN A 152 13.16 -4.10 11.78
CA ASN A 152 13.21 -5.29 10.94
C ASN A 152 12.50 -6.45 11.64
N SER A 153 11.60 -7.11 10.92
CA SER A 153 10.89 -8.30 11.40
C SER A 153 10.59 -9.23 10.24
N ASN A 154 10.31 -10.49 10.55
CA ASN A 154 9.89 -11.45 9.55
C ASN A 154 8.42 -11.83 9.83
N THR A 155 7.62 -11.89 8.78
CA THR A 155 6.28 -12.48 8.80
C THR A 155 6.23 -13.61 7.78
N THR A 156 5.19 -14.44 7.84
CA THR A 156 4.99 -15.52 6.87
C THR A 156 3.59 -15.41 6.28
N PHE A 157 3.49 -15.44 4.94
CA PHE A 157 2.23 -15.49 4.22
C PHE A 157 2.28 -16.63 3.19
N LEU A 158 1.29 -17.53 3.20
CA LEU A 158 1.26 -18.73 2.35
C LEU A 158 2.55 -19.56 2.38
N GLY A 159 3.17 -19.67 3.56
CA GLY A 159 4.44 -20.39 3.74
C GLY A 159 5.69 -19.64 3.22
N GLN A 160 5.52 -18.47 2.60
CA GLN A 160 6.61 -17.60 2.19
C GLN A 160 6.98 -16.64 3.32
N VAL A 161 8.26 -16.65 3.71
CA VAL A 161 8.78 -15.68 4.68
C VAL A 161 8.96 -14.33 3.97
N LEU A 162 8.30 -13.31 4.49
CA LEU A 162 8.40 -11.92 4.06
C LEU A 162 9.20 -11.15 5.09
N THR A 163 10.33 -10.58 4.67
CA THR A 163 11.09 -9.63 5.47
C THR A 163 10.38 -8.28 5.42
N LEU A 164 10.02 -7.75 6.58
CA LEU A 164 9.47 -6.41 6.75
C LEU A 164 10.55 -5.50 7.31
N THR A 165 10.74 -4.36 6.65
CA THR A 165 11.70 -3.32 7.05
C THR A 165 11.02 -2.24 7.89
N PRO A 166 11.74 -1.41 8.66
CA PRO A 166 11.14 -0.27 9.37
C PRO A 166 10.37 0.65 8.42
N ASN A 167 9.32 1.29 8.94
CA ASN A 167 8.45 2.22 8.21
C ASN A 167 7.58 1.59 7.12
N GLN A 168 7.58 0.27 6.99
CA GLN A 168 6.69 -0.48 6.11
C GLN A 168 5.30 -0.63 6.71
N GLN A 169 4.29 -0.51 5.87
CA GLN A 169 2.91 -0.81 6.19
C GLN A 169 2.52 -2.13 5.57
N TYR A 170 2.22 -3.12 6.39
CA TYR A 170 1.79 -4.44 5.95
C TYR A 170 0.30 -4.61 6.24
N PHE A 171 -0.48 -4.87 5.21
CA PHE A 171 -1.93 -5.05 5.26
C PHE A 171 -2.25 -6.53 5.12
N THR A 172 -3.14 -7.03 5.96
CA THR A 172 -3.76 -8.35 5.79
C THR A 172 -5.26 -8.17 5.76
N VAL A 173 -5.91 -8.72 4.74
CA VAL A 173 -7.35 -8.65 4.55
C VAL A 173 -7.93 -10.04 4.67
N LEU A 174 -8.96 -10.17 5.50
CA LEU A 174 -9.79 -11.37 5.64
C LEU A 174 -11.21 -10.97 5.27
N VAL A 175 -11.81 -11.70 4.33
CA VAL A 175 -13.25 -11.63 4.06
C VAL A 175 -13.87 -12.97 4.39
N GLU A 176 -14.98 -12.96 5.12
CA GLU A 176 -15.68 -14.17 5.53
C GLU A 176 -17.18 -14.07 5.23
N GLY A 177 -17.73 -15.14 4.67
CA GLY A 177 -19.17 -15.30 4.46
C GLY A 177 -19.79 -14.32 3.45
N TYR A 178 -18.98 -13.75 2.53
CA TYR A 178 -19.49 -12.92 1.46
C TYR A 178 -20.31 -13.74 0.47
N LYS A 179 -21.44 -13.19 0.01
CA LYS A 179 -22.32 -13.85 -0.97
C LYS A 179 -22.27 -13.09 -2.28
N PHE A 180 -21.59 -13.69 -3.25
CA PHE A 180 -21.54 -13.21 -4.62
C PHE A 180 -22.93 -13.20 -5.26
N VAL A 181 -23.15 -12.22 -6.13
CA VAL A 181 -24.33 -12.12 -7.00
C VAL A 181 -24.35 -13.27 -8.01
N SER A 182 -23.18 -13.68 -8.52
CA SER A 182 -22.98 -14.82 -9.41
C SER A 182 -21.66 -15.53 -9.07
N PRO A 183 -21.55 -16.87 -9.20
CA PRO A 183 -20.30 -17.59 -8.97
C PRO A 183 -19.17 -17.20 -9.94
N ASP A 184 -19.48 -16.58 -11.08
CA ASP A 184 -18.48 -16.13 -12.07
C ASP A 184 -17.97 -14.70 -11.80
N ASN A 185 -18.51 -14.03 -10.77
CA ASN A 185 -18.07 -12.71 -10.37
C ASN A 185 -16.77 -12.77 -9.57
N HIS A 186 -16.12 -11.62 -9.42
CA HIS A 186 -14.95 -11.45 -8.56
C HIS A 186 -15.11 -10.19 -7.70
N LEU A 187 -14.37 -10.14 -6.59
CA LEU A 187 -14.23 -8.93 -5.79
C LEU A 187 -12.97 -8.17 -6.21
N THR A 188 -13.11 -6.89 -6.48
CA THR A 188 -11.99 -5.98 -6.68
C THR A 188 -11.79 -5.15 -5.41
N PHE A 189 -10.60 -5.23 -4.84
CA PHE A 189 -10.17 -4.41 -3.72
C PHE A 189 -9.38 -3.22 -4.24
N VAL A 190 -9.90 -2.02 -3.98
CA VAL A 190 -9.28 -0.77 -4.43
C VAL A 190 -8.38 -0.25 -3.32
N PHE A 191 -7.08 -0.47 -3.48
CA PHE A 191 -6.08 0.18 -2.65
C PHE A 191 -5.74 1.54 -3.25
N GLU A 192 -5.45 2.51 -2.40
CA GLU A 192 -4.99 3.82 -2.83
C GLU A 192 -3.70 4.18 -2.10
N MET A 193 -2.76 4.76 -2.84
CA MET A 193 -1.62 5.48 -2.27
C MET A 193 -1.64 6.92 -2.77
N GLY A 194 -1.39 7.86 -1.88
CA GLY A 194 -1.39 9.28 -2.21
C GLY A 194 -0.34 10.06 -1.44
N MET A 195 0.04 11.20 -2.00
CA MET A 195 1.11 12.05 -1.52
C MET A 195 0.80 13.52 -1.83
N SER A 196 1.20 14.42 -0.94
CA SER A 196 1.02 15.87 -1.05
C SER A 196 2.32 16.60 -0.72
N LEU A 197 2.71 17.53 -1.59
CA LEU A 197 3.83 18.43 -1.34
C LEU A 197 3.38 19.67 -0.54
N PRO A 198 4.31 20.33 0.18
CA PRO A 198 4.04 21.62 0.80
C PRO A 198 3.50 22.66 -0.20
N GLU A 199 2.56 23.50 0.23
CA GLU A 199 1.90 24.51 -0.61
C GLU A 199 2.86 25.49 -1.32
N ASN A 200 4.06 25.69 -0.77
CA ASN A 200 5.08 26.57 -1.32
C ASN A 200 5.99 25.90 -2.38
N SER A 201 5.70 24.64 -2.75
CA SER A 201 6.47 23.92 -3.75
C SER A 201 6.36 24.60 -5.11
N THR A 202 7.51 24.86 -5.74
CA THR A 202 7.60 25.54 -7.03
C THR A 202 7.77 24.58 -8.21
N ARG A 203 8.07 23.32 -7.90
CA ARG A 203 8.28 22.23 -8.86
C ARG A 203 7.60 20.97 -8.37
N VAL A 204 6.83 20.36 -9.26
CA VAL A 204 6.12 19.10 -9.01
C VAL A 204 6.54 18.11 -10.10
N CYS A 205 7.22 17.04 -9.69
CA CYS A 205 7.61 15.94 -10.55
C CYS A 205 6.81 14.72 -10.11
N ILE A 206 5.88 14.24 -10.95
CA ILE A 206 5.08 13.05 -10.65
C ILE A 206 5.37 11.97 -11.67
N LEU A 207 5.67 10.77 -11.18
CA LEU A 207 5.78 9.57 -12.00
C LEU A 207 4.98 8.45 -11.36
N ARG A 208 4.36 7.64 -12.21
CA ARG A 208 3.82 6.33 -11.85
C ARG A 208 4.58 5.28 -12.64
N SER A 209 4.98 4.20 -11.99
CA SER A 209 5.59 3.07 -12.68
C SER A 209 5.13 1.76 -12.07
N GLN A 210 5.13 0.73 -12.90
CA GLN A 210 4.87 -0.64 -12.51
C GLN A 210 6.07 -1.46 -12.94
N ASP A 211 6.54 -2.31 -12.04
CA ASP A 211 7.65 -3.23 -12.29
C ASP A 211 7.23 -4.62 -11.84
N ASN A 212 7.31 -5.58 -12.75
CA ASN A 212 7.05 -6.98 -12.44
C ASN A 212 8.33 -7.57 -11.84
N PHE A 213 8.29 -7.90 -10.55
CA PHE A 213 9.47 -8.36 -9.82
C PHE A 213 9.64 -9.88 -9.88
N SER A 214 8.51 -10.58 -9.91
CA SER A 214 8.43 -12.02 -10.17
C SER A 214 7.06 -12.35 -10.76
N ASP A 215 6.85 -13.62 -11.12
CA ASP A 215 5.58 -14.12 -11.67
C ASP A 215 4.37 -13.92 -10.75
N SER A 216 4.57 -13.59 -9.47
CA SER A 216 3.48 -13.42 -8.49
C SER A 216 3.62 -12.17 -7.62
N VAL A 217 4.53 -11.26 -7.97
CA VAL A 217 4.76 -10.02 -7.23
C VAL A 217 4.93 -8.85 -8.18
N VAL A 218 4.01 -7.89 -8.08
CA VAL A 218 4.02 -6.65 -8.85
C VAL A 218 4.31 -5.48 -7.92
N ASN A 219 5.24 -4.61 -8.31
CA ASN A 219 5.52 -3.37 -7.59
C ASN A 219 4.89 -2.20 -8.32
N TYR A 220 4.11 -1.40 -7.58
CA TYR A 220 3.55 -0.14 -8.04
C TYR A 220 4.27 1.00 -7.34
N ARG A 221 4.76 1.97 -8.10
CA ARG A 221 5.47 3.13 -7.56
C ARG A 221 4.73 4.41 -7.90
N LEU A 222 4.54 5.26 -6.89
CA LEU A 222 4.12 6.65 -7.04
C LEU A 222 5.27 7.53 -6.57
N HIS A 223 5.85 8.31 -7.48
CA HIS A 223 6.92 9.25 -7.21
C HIS A 223 6.33 10.65 -7.16
N LEU A 224 6.68 11.40 -6.13
CA LEU A 224 6.40 12.82 -6.00
C LEU A 224 7.68 13.52 -5.55
N ASN A 225 8.34 14.23 -6.46
CA ASN A 225 9.69 14.78 -6.28
C ASN A 225 10.71 13.72 -5.82
N ASP A 226 11.23 13.83 -4.60
CA ASP A 226 12.27 12.96 -4.05
C ASP A 226 11.71 11.81 -3.22
N VAL A 227 10.41 11.77 -3.00
CA VAL A 227 9.77 10.71 -2.21
C VAL A 227 8.99 9.79 -3.12
N MET A 228 9.08 8.51 -2.82
CA MET A 228 8.44 7.44 -3.55
C MET A 228 7.61 6.63 -2.58
N MET A 229 6.37 6.33 -2.95
CA MET A 229 5.58 5.29 -2.32
C MET A 229 5.67 4.03 -3.17
N ASN A 230 6.18 2.95 -2.60
CA ASN A 230 6.21 1.64 -3.25
C ASN A 230 5.12 0.77 -2.64
N GLY A 231 4.19 0.28 -3.46
CA GLY A 231 3.24 -0.76 -3.08
C GLY A 231 3.66 -2.09 -3.69
N ARG A 232 3.96 -3.08 -2.85
CA ARG A 232 4.25 -4.45 -3.29
C ARG A 232 2.98 -5.27 -3.21
N PHE A 233 2.52 -5.74 -4.37
CA PHE A 233 1.31 -6.53 -4.51
C PHE A 233 1.65 -8.00 -4.76
N ILE A 234 1.33 -8.85 -3.80
CA ILE A 234 1.40 -10.30 -3.88
C ILE A 234 0.14 -10.77 -4.61
N GLU A 235 0.32 -11.31 -5.80
CA GLU A 235 -0.75 -11.81 -6.68
C GLU A 235 -1.14 -13.26 -6.31
N ARG A 236 -1.32 -13.50 -5.00
CA ARG A 236 -1.81 -14.76 -4.43
C ARG A 236 -2.71 -14.52 -3.24
N ALA A 237 -3.77 -15.32 -3.15
CA ALA A 237 -4.70 -15.33 -2.03
C ALA A 237 -4.95 -16.76 -1.53
N LEU A 238 -5.42 -16.88 -0.29
CA LEU A 238 -5.98 -18.11 0.26
C LEU A 238 -7.50 -18.04 0.14
N LEU A 239 -8.08 -18.77 -0.80
CA LEU A 239 -9.53 -18.88 -0.99
C LEU A 239 -9.99 -20.23 -0.47
N ASP A 240 -10.87 -20.25 0.54
CA ASP A 240 -11.39 -21.46 1.16
C ASP A 240 -10.30 -22.45 1.61
N GLY A 241 -9.15 -21.92 2.03
CA GLY A 241 -7.99 -22.71 2.45
C GLY A 241 -7.07 -23.17 1.31
N GLN A 242 -7.33 -22.79 0.07
CA GLN A 242 -6.47 -23.09 -1.09
C GLN A 242 -5.76 -21.84 -1.62
N GLY A 243 -4.50 -22.00 -1.99
CA GLY A 243 -3.73 -20.94 -2.65
C GLY A 243 -4.23 -20.76 -4.08
N VAL A 244 -4.61 -19.54 -4.44
CA VAL A 244 -5.11 -19.16 -5.77
C VAL A 244 -4.36 -17.93 -6.24
N ASP A 245 -3.97 -17.92 -7.51
CA ASP A 245 -3.36 -16.76 -8.14
C ASP A 245 -4.39 -15.65 -8.34
N THR A 246 -3.97 -14.41 -8.14
CA THR A 246 -4.80 -13.22 -8.30
C THR A 246 -4.16 -12.30 -9.34
N SER A 247 -4.81 -11.18 -9.65
CA SER A 247 -4.24 -10.17 -10.53
C SER A 247 -4.37 -8.80 -9.91
N SER A 248 -3.41 -7.95 -10.22
CA SER A 248 -3.44 -6.54 -9.86
C SER A 248 -3.18 -5.66 -11.06
N GLU A 249 -3.78 -4.47 -11.07
CA GLU A 249 -3.50 -3.46 -12.08
C GLU A 249 -3.64 -2.04 -11.55
N PHE A 250 -3.16 -1.07 -12.32
CA PHE A 250 -3.41 0.34 -12.02
C PHE A 250 -4.89 0.67 -12.18
N GLY A 251 -5.45 1.29 -11.14
CA GLY A 251 -6.75 1.96 -11.21
C GLY A 251 -6.62 3.44 -11.57
N ARG A 252 -7.54 4.23 -11.05
CA ARG A 252 -7.62 5.68 -11.30
C ARG A 252 -6.34 6.42 -10.86
N PHE A 253 -5.92 7.36 -11.70
CA PHE A 253 -4.97 8.42 -11.33
C PHE A 253 -5.69 9.72 -10.99
N GLN A 254 -5.24 10.39 -9.94
CA GLN A 254 -5.64 11.75 -9.63
C GLN A 254 -4.40 12.60 -9.38
N GLN A 255 -4.34 13.76 -10.05
CA GLN A 255 -3.34 14.78 -9.82
C GLN A 255 -4.04 16.13 -9.69
N ARG A 256 -3.74 16.86 -8.60
CA ARG A 256 -4.25 18.22 -8.37
C ARG A 256 -3.17 19.06 -7.71
N ASN A 257 -2.66 20.07 -8.42
CA ASN A 257 -1.61 20.96 -7.91
C ASN A 257 -0.40 20.18 -7.35
N THR A 258 -0.26 20.17 -6.02
CA THR A 258 0.79 19.52 -5.23
C THR A 258 0.43 18.09 -4.78
N ASP A 259 -0.77 17.62 -5.10
CA ASP A 259 -1.30 16.31 -4.70
C ASP A 259 -1.26 15.31 -5.86
N ALA A 260 -0.88 14.08 -5.56
CA ALA A 260 -0.95 12.95 -6.46
C ALA A 260 -1.49 11.72 -5.71
N ALA A 261 -2.41 10.99 -6.32
CA ALA A 261 -2.92 9.72 -5.79
C ALA A 261 -3.14 8.71 -6.90
N THR A 262 -2.80 7.46 -6.66
CA THR A 262 -3.05 6.35 -7.57
C THR A 262 -3.76 5.22 -6.86
N GLN A 263 -4.68 4.59 -7.58
CA GLN A 263 -5.32 3.36 -7.16
C GLN A 263 -4.58 2.15 -7.72
N ILE A 264 -4.63 1.05 -6.98
CA ILE A 264 -4.25 -0.29 -7.40
C ILE A 264 -5.47 -1.18 -7.16
N LEU A 265 -5.91 -1.85 -8.22
CA LEU A 265 -7.01 -2.78 -8.21
C LEU A 265 -6.44 -4.18 -7.98
N LEU A 266 -6.97 -4.91 -7.02
CA LEU A 266 -6.61 -6.31 -6.77
C LEU A 266 -7.86 -7.17 -6.91
N ASP A 267 -7.85 -8.08 -7.88
CA ASP A 267 -8.98 -8.94 -8.19
C ASP A 267 -8.87 -10.28 -7.47
N ILE A 268 -9.93 -10.62 -6.75
CA ILE A 268 -10.07 -11.84 -5.96
C ILE A 268 -11.23 -12.65 -6.54
N PRO A 269 -10.97 -13.83 -7.12
CA PRO A 269 -12.01 -14.72 -7.63
C PRO A 269 -13.07 -15.09 -6.58
N ALA A 270 -14.22 -15.57 -7.05
CA ALA A 270 -15.28 -16.07 -6.17
C ALA A 270 -14.77 -17.14 -5.20
N PHE A 271 -15.27 -17.08 -3.97
CA PHE A 271 -15.01 -18.02 -2.87
C PHE A 271 -16.30 -18.28 -2.09
N ASN A 272 -16.32 -19.33 -1.28
CA ASN A 272 -17.54 -19.78 -0.59
C ASN A 272 -17.54 -19.43 0.92
N GLN A 273 -16.41 -19.58 1.59
CA GLN A 273 -16.26 -19.37 3.03
C GLN A 273 -15.41 -18.14 3.32
N SER A 274 -14.19 -18.08 2.80
CA SER A 274 -13.28 -16.99 3.11
C SER A 274 -12.22 -16.73 2.06
N ALA A 275 -11.73 -15.48 2.04
CA ALA A 275 -10.57 -15.05 1.29
C ALA A 275 -9.57 -14.36 2.22
N VAL A 276 -8.29 -14.71 2.12
CA VAL A 276 -7.19 -14.06 2.84
C VAL A 276 -6.10 -13.65 1.87
N PHE A 277 -5.69 -12.38 1.92
CA PHE A 277 -4.57 -11.87 1.14
C PHE A 277 -3.83 -10.78 1.90
N ALA A 278 -2.61 -10.46 1.45
CA ALA A 278 -1.78 -9.47 2.10
C ALA A 278 -0.99 -8.65 1.09
N GLN A 279 -0.87 -7.36 1.36
CA GLN A 279 -0.18 -6.37 0.53
C GLN A 279 0.65 -5.44 1.41
N ASP A 280 1.66 -4.77 0.85
CA ASP A 280 2.44 -3.81 1.64
C ASP A 280 2.82 -2.54 0.89
N PHE A 281 3.03 -1.48 1.67
CA PHE A 281 3.47 -0.18 1.21
C PHE A 281 4.72 0.25 1.97
N LEU A 282 5.68 0.83 1.27
CA LEU A 282 6.92 1.32 1.85
C LEU A 282 7.24 2.70 1.24
N PRO A 283 7.19 3.78 2.04
CA PRO A 283 7.70 5.07 1.61
C PRO A 283 9.23 5.04 1.61
N THR A 284 9.84 5.51 0.53
CA THR A 284 11.28 5.56 0.32
C THR A 284 11.69 6.89 -0.30
N LEU A 285 12.99 7.15 -0.31
CA LEU A 285 13.59 8.30 -0.99
C LEU A 285 14.20 7.85 -2.30
N ASN A 286 14.00 8.66 -3.33
CA ASN A 286 14.70 8.49 -4.59
C ASN A 286 16.18 8.86 -4.41
N ALA A 287 17.06 7.94 -4.75
CA ALA A 287 18.49 8.20 -4.69
C ALA A 287 19.06 8.76 -6.01
N GLU A 288 18.31 8.65 -7.11
CA GLU A 288 18.71 9.22 -8.39
C GLU A 288 18.34 10.70 -8.45
N SER A 289 19.32 11.56 -8.76
CA SER A 289 19.13 13.00 -8.83
C SER A 289 17.95 13.37 -9.74
N GLN A 290 17.11 14.32 -9.30
CA GLN A 290 15.96 14.89 -10.04
C GLN A 290 16.26 15.37 -11.47
N ALA A 291 17.54 15.44 -11.87
CA ALA A 291 17.98 15.86 -13.20
C ALA A 291 17.47 14.95 -14.33
N ASN A 292 17.08 13.70 -14.04
CA ASN A 292 16.62 12.75 -15.05
C ASN A 292 15.09 12.60 -15.14
N ILE A 293 14.31 13.23 -14.25
CA ILE A 293 12.84 13.19 -14.35
C ILE A 293 12.39 14.20 -15.43
N LYS A 294 12.20 13.70 -16.66
CA LYS A 294 11.76 14.49 -17.82
C LYS A 294 10.34 15.08 -17.70
N SER A 295 9.57 14.73 -16.67
CA SER A 295 8.15 15.08 -16.47
C SER A 295 7.91 15.93 -15.22
N CYS A 296 8.65 17.03 -15.08
CA CYS A 296 8.43 17.99 -14.01
C CYS A 296 7.65 19.20 -14.54
N ILE A 297 6.65 19.64 -13.78
CA ILE A 297 5.90 20.87 -14.05
C ILE A 297 6.37 21.95 -13.08
N SER A 298 6.70 23.13 -13.60
CA SER A 298 6.89 24.33 -12.79
C SER A 298 5.54 24.96 -12.45
N LEU A 299 5.27 25.19 -11.17
CA LEU A 299 4.06 25.90 -10.74
C LEU A 299 4.30 27.41 -10.90
N ASN A 300 3.73 28.01 -11.95
CA ASN A 300 3.74 29.46 -12.13
C ASN A 300 2.91 30.12 -11.03
N ARG A 301 3.55 30.81 -10.09
CA ARG A 301 2.83 31.68 -9.15
C ARG A 301 2.30 32.88 -9.93
N PRO A 302 1.03 33.30 -9.75
CA PRO A 302 0.64 34.64 -10.20
C PRO A 302 1.58 35.65 -9.51
N ASN A 303 2.27 36.44 -10.32
CA ASN A 303 3.14 37.51 -9.84
C ASN A 303 2.30 38.47 -9.01
N ASN A 304 2.30 38.30 -7.70
CA ASN A 304 1.91 39.35 -6.77
C ASN A 304 3.03 40.39 -6.76
N ASN A 305 3.16 41.12 -7.87
CA ASN A 305 3.89 42.36 -7.90
C ASN A 305 3.07 43.32 -7.01
N PRO A 306 3.64 43.92 -5.96
CA PRO A 306 2.92 44.90 -5.16
C PRO A 306 2.78 46.19 -5.99
N THR A 307 1.76 46.24 -6.85
CA THR A 307 1.27 47.52 -7.34
C THR A 307 0.63 48.23 -6.17
N THR A 308 1.37 49.20 -5.65
CA THR A 308 0.92 50.27 -4.77
C THR A 308 -0.48 50.75 -5.17
N PRO A 309 -1.47 50.76 -4.27
CA PRO A 309 -2.73 51.44 -4.54
C PRO A 309 -2.52 52.95 -4.47
N PRO A 310 -3.12 53.74 -5.37
CA PRO A 310 -3.14 55.19 -5.24
C PRO A 310 -4.04 55.59 -4.07
N SER A 311 -3.55 56.54 -3.29
CA SER A 311 -4.24 57.23 -2.21
C SER A 311 -5.55 57.85 -2.68
N THR A 312 -6.67 57.47 -2.06
CA THR A 312 -7.89 58.29 -2.08
C THR A 312 -8.52 58.34 -0.69
N SER A 313 -8.72 59.58 -0.27
CA SER A 313 -9.24 60.10 0.98
C SER A 313 -10.65 59.62 1.35
N THR A 314 -10.81 59.18 2.59
CA THR A 314 -12.08 59.04 3.31
C THR A 314 -12.53 60.38 3.91
N PRO A 315 -13.85 60.65 3.94
CA PRO A 315 -14.46 61.48 4.98
C PRO A 315 -15.40 60.66 5.88
N SER A 316 -15.18 60.82 7.19
CA SER A 316 -16.10 60.86 8.35
C SER A 316 -17.55 60.32 8.26
N SER A 317 -17.84 59.31 9.11
CA SER A 317 -18.92 59.11 10.14
C SER A 317 -20.25 59.92 10.09
N PRO A 318 -21.39 59.51 10.72
CA PRO A 318 -21.48 58.77 12.02
C PRO A 318 -22.66 57.77 12.27
N THR A 319 -22.44 56.87 13.24
CA THR A 319 -23.26 56.47 14.43
C THR A 319 -24.76 56.14 14.35
N SER A 320 -25.14 54.93 14.81
CA SER A 320 -26.08 54.66 15.94
C SER A 320 -26.23 53.14 16.18
N THR A 321 -25.70 52.54 17.26
CA THR A 321 -26.30 52.33 18.60
C THR A 321 -27.67 51.65 18.60
N ALA A 322 -27.73 50.37 19.02
CA ALA A 322 -28.70 49.84 20.00
C ALA A 322 -28.53 48.32 20.23
N THR A 323 -28.02 47.94 21.40
CA THR A 323 -28.28 46.66 22.09
C THR A 323 -29.65 46.77 22.81
N PRO A 324 -30.37 45.67 23.10
CA PRO A 324 -30.04 44.88 24.31
C PRO A 324 -30.42 43.38 24.31
N SER A 325 -29.70 42.63 25.17
CA SER A 325 -30.16 41.63 26.15
C SER A 325 -31.15 40.52 25.75
N SER A 326 -30.72 39.26 25.86
CA SER A 326 -31.14 38.35 26.95
C SER A 326 -30.67 36.90 26.71
N ASN A 327 -29.95 36.33 27.68
CA ASN A 327 -29.69 34.88 27.79
C ASN A 327 -30.92 34.14 28.34
N PRO A 328 -31.10 32.86 27.98
CA PRO A 328 -31.53 31.87 28.96
C PRO A 328 -30.72 30.56 28.93
N ILE A 329 -30.19 30.22 30.12
CA ILE A 329 -30.16 28.94 30.88
C ILE A 329 -30.04 27.60 30.08
N PRO A 330 -29.09 26.71 30.45
CA PRO A 330 -28.88 25.41 29.80
C PRO A 330 -29.74 24.28 30.43
N PRO A 331 -30.08 23.21 29.68
CA PRO A 331 -30.65 22.01 30.26
C PRO A 331 -29.59 20.99 30.73
N GLU A 332 -29.97 20.33 31.82
CA GLU A 332 -29.31 19.31 32.64
C GLU A 332 -29.02 17.98 31.91
N PRO A 333 -28.01 17.18 32.33
CA PRO A 333 -27.64 15.93 31.66
C PRO A 333 -28.48 14.73 32.12
N SER A 334 -28.79 13.83 31.19
CA SER A 334 -29.41 12.52 31.45
C SER A 334 -28.42 11.37 31.17
N PRO A 335 -28.70 10.15 31.69
CA PRO A 335 -27.70 9.35 32.40
C PRO A 335 -26.86 8.39 31.54
N THR A 336 -25.66 8.14 32.06
CA THR A 336 -24.69 7.14 31.63
C THR A 336 -25.26 5.72 31.61
N ILE A 337 -25.25 5.09 30.43
CA ILE A 337 -25.50 3.65 30.27
C ILE A 337 -24.13 2.95 30.17
N GLN A 338 -23.82 2.07 31.12
CA GLN A 338 -22.69 1.14 31.04
C GLN A 338 -22.89 0.14 29.89
N PRO A 339 -21.89 -0.12 29.04
CA PRO A 339 -21.88 -1.32 28.22
C PRO A 339 -21.40 -2.53 29.04
N SER A 340 -22.20 -3.58 28.94
CA SER A 340 -21.96 -4.94 29.39
C SER A 340 -20.71 -5.55 28.77
N VAL A 341 -20.01 -6.31 29.60
CA VAL A 341 -18.90 -7.22 29.27
C VAL A 341 -19.27 -8.12 28.09
N ALA A 342 -18.52 -8.01 26.99
CA ALA A 342 -18.46 -9.02 25.94
C ALA A 342 -17.04 -9.60 25.90
N SER A 343 -16.97 -10.90 26.11
CA SER A 343 -15.78 -11.75 26.19
C SER A 343 -14.88 -11.61 24.97
N SER A 344 -13.60 -11.30 25.22
CA SER A 344 -12.50 -11.41 24.27
C SER A 344 -12.31 -12.88 23.86
N ILE A 345 -12.41 -13.15 22.56
CA ILE A 345 -11.86 -14.38 21.97
C ILE A 345 -10.38 -14.08 21.71
N ASP A 346 -9.54 -14.50 22.66
CA ASP A 346 -8.09 -14.52 22.48
C ASP A 346 -7.73 -15.61 21.46
N PHE A 347 -7.32 -15.19 20.27
CA PHE A 347 -6.75 -16.07 19.25
C PHE A 347 -5.34 -16.49 19.70
N ASN A 348 -5.27 -17.64 20.38
CA ASN A 348 -4.03 -18.21 20.88
C ASN A 348 -3.28 -18.94 19.74
N LEU A 349 -2.11 -18.43 19.38
CA LEU A 349 -1.22 -18.93 18.32
C LEU A 349 -0.80 -20.41 18.46
N ASN A 350 -1.08 -21.03 19.62
CA ASN A 350 -0.76 -22.43 19.90
C ASN A 350 -1.74 -23.45 19.26
N LEU A 351 -2.93 -23.03 18.80
CA LEU A 351 -3.91 -23.98 18.26
C LEU A 351 -3.55 -24.49 16.85
N ILE A 352 -2.79 -23.72 16.07
CA ILE A 352 -2.40 -24.08 14.69
C ILE A 352 -1.26 -25.12 14.67
N ILE A 353 -0.39 -25.11 15.67
CA ILE A 353 0.69 -26.11 15.79
C ILE A 353 0.11 -27.51 16.09
N SER A 354 -1.03 -27.60 16.77
CA SER A 354 -1.63 -28.89 17.14
C SER A 354 -2.35 -29.59 15.97
N PHE A 355 -2.84 -28.84 14.97
CA PHE A 355 -3.46 -29.45 13.78
C PHE A 355 -2.42 -29.96 12.77
N ILE A 356 -1.24 -29.33 12.69
CA ILE A 356 -0.17 -29.78 11.79
C ILE A 356 0.49 -31.06 12.30
N LEU A 357 0.66 -31.22 13.63
CA LEU A 357 1.22 -32.45 14.22
C LEU A 357 0.27 -33.64 14.12
N LEU A 358 -1.05 -33.44 14.17
CA LEU A 358 -2.03 -34.53 14.04
C LEU A 358 -2.19 -35.01 12.58
N GLY A 359 -2.01 -34.10 11.60
CA GLY A 359 -2.02 -34.44 10.17
C GLY A 359 -0.79 -35.24 9.73
N CYS A 360 0.40 -34.91 10.25
CA CYS A 360 1.64 -35.63 9.87
C CYS A 360 1.73 -37.06 10.45
N LEU A 361 1.03 -37.36 11.56
CA LEU A 361 1.00 -38.70 12.15
C LEU A 361 0.11 -39.69 11.39
N PHE A 362 -0.88 -39.21 10.62
CA PHE A 362 -1.78 -40.08 9.85
C PHE A 362 -1.20 -40.56 8.52
N SER A 363 -0.20 -39.85 7.97
CA SER A 363 0.51 -40.24 6.73
C SER A 363 1.66 -41.23 6.93
N LEU A 364 1.90 -41.71 8.15
CA LEU A 364 2.96 -42.68 8.48
C LEU A 364 2.44 -44.10 8.80
N PHE A 365 1.12 -44.33 8.71
CA PHE A 365 0.51 -45.63 9.04
C PHE A 365 -0.51 -46.16 8.01
N PHE A 366 -0.54 -45.63 6.79
CA PHE A 366 -1.28 -46.24 5.67
C PHE A 366 -0.46 -46.26 4.38
#